data_AF-A0A958J828-F1
#
_entry.id   AF-A0A958J828-F1
#
_cell.length_a   1.000
_cell.length_b   1.000
_cell.length_c   1.000
_cell.angle_alpha   90.00
_cell.angle_beta   90.00
_cell.angle_gamma   90.00
#
_symmetry.space_group_name_H-M   'P 1'
#
loop_
_entity.id
_entity.type
_entity.pdbx_description
1 polymer ?
#
loop_
_entity_poly.entity_id
_entity_poly.type
_entity_poly.pdbx_seq_one_letter_code
_entity_poly.pdbx_strand_id
1 'polypeptide(L)'
;MPYYGDHVELSDGRDDFASTVGIGGVVGTKFTWPVGAKKDSKIDLTPEKETVWKKWVDIYREKMLSSGIYRGDLYDLGFDRPEAHAIEKDGRMYYAFYADSFQGELELRGLGDQTFRVTDYENGKDLGTVKGPQAKLPVSFSKHLLLEVVPE
;
A
#
# COMPACT_ATOMS: atom_id res chain seq x y z
N MET A 1 -16.77 11.99 -2.37
CA MET A 1 -16.08 13.01 -3.19
C MET A 1 -14.59 12.67 -3.15
N PRO A 2 -13.94 12.28 -4.25
CA PRO A 2 -12.52 11.94 -4.23
C PRO A 2 -11.69 13.23 -4.15
N TYR A 3 -10.75 13.26 -3.21
CA TYR A 3 -9.79 14.35 -3.06
C TYR A 3 -8.57 14.08 -3.96
N TYR A 4 -8.12 15.14 -4.64
CA TYR A 4 -6.95 15.13 -5.52
C TYR A 4 -5.71 15.47 -4.69
N GLY A 5 -4.83 14.51 -4.45
CA GLY A 5 -3.55 14.73 -3.79
C GLY A 5 -2.53 15.29 -4.80
N ASP A 6 -2.40 16.61 -4.85
CA ASP A 6 -1.31 17.27 -5.58
C ASP A 6 -0.07 17.37 -4.69
N HIS A 7 0.89 16.47 -4.89
CA HIS A 7 2.36 16.66 -4.79
C HIS A 7 3.06 15.30 -4.58
N VAL A 8 3.34 14.59 -5.68
CA VAL A 8 4.06 13.30 -5.70
C VAL A 8 5.58 13.46 -5.96
N GLU A 9 6.11 14.69 -6.08
CA GLU A 9 7.49 14.89 -6.56
C GLU A 9 8.44 15.66 -5.63
N LEU A 10 8.04 15.98 -4.38
CA LEU A 10 8.85 16.82 -3.49
C LEU A 10 9.10 16.28 -2.07
N SER A 11 8.73 15.03 -1.76
CA SER A 11 9.11 14.41 -0.48
C SER A 11 10.13 13.29 -0.72
N ASP A 12 11.01 13.08 0.26
CA ASP A 12 12.31 12.42 0.11
C ASP A 12 12.26 11.03 -0.55
N GLY A 13 12.99 10.88 -1.67
CA GLY A 13 13.45 9.56 -2.14
C GLY A 13 12.78 8.97 -3.38
N ARG A 14 11.71 9.55 -3.92
CA ARG A 14 11.04 9.09 -5.17
C ARG A 14 10.52 7.64 -5.11
N ASP A 15 10.07 7.19 -3.93
CA ASP A 15 9.52 5.85 -3.66
C ASP A 15 8.08 5.93 -3.09
N ASP A 16 7.32 6.97 -3.46
CA ASP A 16 6.04 7.34 -2.82
C ASP A 16 4.80 6.56 -3.32
N PHE A 17 4.99 5.56 -4.18
CA PHE A 17 3.88 4.77 -4.74
C PHE A 17 3.20 3.90 -3.70
N ALA A 18 4.00 3.28 -2.81
CA ALA A 18 3.47 2.44 -1.75
C ALA A 18 2.58 3.27 -0.83
N SER A 19 3.03 4.44 -0.39
CA SER A 19 2.29 5.38 0.48
C SER A 19 0.99 5.86 -0.18
N THR A 20 0.99 6.11 -1.49
CA THR A 20 -0.23 6.54 -2.21
C THR A 20 -1.24 5.40 -2.36
N VAL A 21 -0.79 4.19 -2.71
CA VAL A 21 -1.68 3.05 -2.94
C VAL A 21 -2.25 2.50 -1.64
N GLY A 22 -1.43 2.37 -0.60
CA GLY A 22 -1.83 1.73 0.66
C GLY A 22 -2.80 2.56 1.51
N ILE A 23 -2.87 3.88 1.31
CA ILE A 23 -3.92 4.73 1.91
C ILE A 23 -5.19 4.84 1.05
N GLY A 24 -5.22 4.19 -0.12
CA GLY A 24 -6.35 4.27 -1.06
C GLY A 24 -6.32 5.51 -1.95
N GLY A 25 -5.18 6.19 -2.05
CA GLY A 25 -4.96 7.31 -2.96
C GLY A 25 -4.98 6.88 -4.42
N VAL A 26 -5.49 7.78 -5.28
CA VAL A 26 -5.42 7.62 -6.73
C VAL A 26 -4.00 7.95 -7.18
N VAL A 27 -3.34 6.99 -7.86
CA VAL A 27 -2.00 7.18 -8.39
C VAL A 27 -2.03 8.18 -9.55
N GLY A 28 -1.60 9.42 -9.30
CA GLY A 28 -1.35 10.43 -10.33
C GLY A 28 0.13 10.49 -10.66
N THR A 29 0.51 10.38 -11.94
CA THR A 29 1.90 10.63 -12.39
C THR A 29 1.91 11.73 -13.45
N LYS A 30 2.85 12.67 -13.36
CA LYS A 30 3.10 13.72 -14.36
C LYS A 30 4.40 13.40 -15.10
N PHE A 31 4.36 12.41 -15.99
CA PHE A 31 5.52 12.15 -16.85
C PHE A 31 5.63 13.21 -17.96
N THR A 32 6.86 13.66 -18.25
CA THR A 32 7.14 14.52 -19.40
C THR A 32 7.47 13.64 -20.60
N TRP A 33 6.77 13.84 -21.71
CA TRP A 33 6.95 13.12 -22.98
C TRP A 33 7.07 14.12 -24.14
N PRO A 34 7.93 13.91 -25.16
CA PRO A 34 8.87 12.80 -25.35
C PRO A 34 10.18 12.95 -24.55
N VAL A 35 10.96 11.86 -24.49
CA VAL A 35 12.30 11.81 -23.88
C VAL A 35 13.18 12.92 -24.48
N GLY A 36 13.70 13.81 -23.62
CA GLY A 36 14.54 14.94 -24.04
C GLY A 36 13.81 16.25 -24.38
N ALA A 37 12.50 16.39 -24.10
CA ALA A 37 11.77 17.65 -24.32
C ALA A 37 12.28 18.85 -23.48
N LYS A 38 13.01 18.59 -22.38
CA LYS A 38 13.73 19.60 -21.59
C LYS A 38 15.17 19.16 -21.35
N LYS A 39 16.13 20.05 -21.65
CA LYS A 39 17.50 19.93 -21.13
C LYS A 39 17.42 19.92 -19.59
N ASP A 40 18.08 18.94 -18.97
CA ASP A 40 18.15 18.70 -17.52
C ASP A 40 16.89 18.09 -16.85
N SER A 41 16.15 17.24 -17.55
CA SER A 41 15.15 16.35 -16.93
C SER A 41 15.83 15.28 -16.05
N LYS A 42 15.68 15.37 -14.72
CA LYS A 42 16.00 14.27 -13.79
C LYS A 42 14.84 13.26 -13.65
N ILE A 43 13.82 13.33 -14.52
CA ILE A 43 12.52 12.64 -14.44
C ILE A 43 12.30 11.77 -15.70
N ASP A 44 13.38 11.36 -16.37
CA ASP A 44 13.25 10.50 -17.55
C ASP A 44 12.78 9.09 -17.15
N LEU A 45 11.78 8.58 -17.89
CA LEU A 45 11.30 7.20 -17.88
C LEU A 45 12.40 6.31 -18.48
N THR A 46 13.23 5.73 -17.62
CA THR A 46 14.16 4.67 -18.04
C THR A 46 13.40 3.34 -18.12
N PRO A 47 13.86 2.35 -18.91
CA PRO A 47 13.21 1.04 -19.01
C PRO A 47 13.00 0.35 -17.65
N GLU A 48 13.93 0.56 -16.71
CA GLU A 48 13.84 0.05 -15.34
C GLU A 48 12.69 0.73 -14.57
N LYS A 49 12.53 2.05 -14.71
CA LYS A 49 11.41 2.79 -14.11
C LYS A 49 10.07 2.42 -14.72
N GLU A 50 10.03 2.13 -16.02
CA GLU A 50 8.82 1.68 -16.71
C GLU A 50 8.33 0.33 -16.16
N THR A 51 9.26 -0.59 -15.85
CA THR A 51 8.92 -1.89 -15.25
C THR A 51 8.32 -1.74 -13.86
N VAL A 52 8.93 -0.89 -13.02
CA VAL A 52 8.42 -0.57 -11.68
C VAL A 52 7.06 0.11 -11.77
N TRP A 53 6.91 1.08 -12.66
CA TRP A 53 5.64 1.79 -12.86
C TRP A 53 4.53 0.85 -13.32
N LYS A 54 4.82 -0.05 -14.26
CA LYS A 54 3.85 -1.04 -14.74
C LYS A 54 3.38 -1.95 -13.61
N LYS A 55 4.28 -2.45 -12.75
CA LYS A 55 3.92 -3.26 -11.57
C LYS A 55 2.88 -2.53 -10.70
N TRP A 56 3.14 -1.27 -10.35
CA TRP A 56 2.26 -0.50 -9.47
C TRP A 56 0.93 -0.12 -10.13
N VAL A 57 0.93 0.16 -11.44
CA VAL A 57 -0.30 0.40 -12.20
C VAL A 57 -1.16 -0.86 -12.26
N ASP A 58 -0.54 -2.03 -12.46
CA ASP A 58 -1.25 -3.31 -12.50
C ASP A 58 -1.86 -3.63 -11.12
N ILE A 59 -1.10 -3.45 -10.03
CA ILE A 59 -1.62 -3.61 -8.65
C ILE A 59 -2.78 -2.63 -8.37
N TYR A 60 -2.64 -1.36 -8.76
CA TYR A 60 -3.69 -0.37 -8.58
C TYR A 60 -4.98 -0.77 -9.32
N ARG A 61 -4.87 -1.21 -10.58
CA ARG A 61 -6.01 -1.65 -11.40
C ARG A 61 -6.63 -2.95 -10.90
N GLU A 62 -5.82 -3.88 -10.43
CA GLU A 62 -6.31 -5.16 -9.92
C GLU A 62 -7.09 -4.97 -8.61
N LYS A 63 -6.52 -4.20 -7.67
CA LYS A 63 -7.11 -4.06 -6.33
C LYS A 63 -8.18 -2.96 -6.27
N MET A 64 -7.98 -1.86 -7.01
CA MET A 64 -8.89 -0.70 -7.04
C MET A 64 -9.29 -0.24 -5.64
N LEU A 65 -8.34 -0.17 -4.71
CA LEU A 65 -8.60 0.14 -3.29
C LEU A 65 -9.30 1.49 -3.09
N SER A 66 -9.15 2.42 -4.04
CA SER A 66 -9.86 3.69 -4.08
C SER A 66 -11.40 3.57 -4.11
N SER A 67 -11.96 2.41 -4.44
CA SER A 67 -13.40 2.15 -4.35
C SER A 67 -13.84 1.49 -3.05
N GLY A 68 -12.90 1.20 -2.14
CA GLY A 68 -13.16 0.61 -0.82
C GLY A 68 -13.52 1.65 0.23
N ILE A 69 -13.84 1.16 1.43
CA ILE A 69 -14.10 1.97 2.62
C ILE A 69 -12.80 2.09 3.41
N TYR A 70 -12.26 3.30 3.52
CA TYR A 70 -11.09 3.56 4.34
C TYR A 70 -11.45 3.47 5.84
N ARG A 71 -10.77 2.58 6.56
CA ARG A 71 -10.99 2.24 7.97
C ARG A 71 -9.99 2.96 8.88
N GLY A 72 -9.99 4.29 8.80
CA GLY A 72 -9.13 5.15 9.62
C GLY A 72 -9.43 5.10 11.13
N ASP A 73 -10.53 4.45 11.52
CA ASP A 73 -10.91 4.18 12.91
C ASP A 73 -10.06 3.08 13.57
N LEU A 74 -9.32 2.27 12.80
CA LEU A 74 -8.65 1.08 13.31
C LEU A 74 -7.25 1.34 13.88
N TYR A 75 -6.55 2.37 13.41
CA TYR A 75 -5.17 2.67 13.79
C TYR A 75 -5.01 4.15 14.13
N ASP A 76 -4.28 4.42 15.21
CA ASP A 76 -3.97 5.78 15.63
C ASP A 76 -2.59 6.18 15.09
N LEU A 77 -2.59 7.16 14.19
CA LEU A 77 -1.38 7.69 13.54
C LEU A 77 -0.34 8.24 14.54
N GLY A 78 -0.73 8.60 15.77
CA GLY A 78 0.17 9.14 16.78
C GLY A 78 0.81 8.10 17.70
N PHE A 79 0.24 6.90 17.81
CA PHE A 79 0.63 5.91 18.83
C PHE A 79 0.98 4.54 18.26
N ASP A 80 0.36 4.12 17.16
CA ASP A 80 0.65 2.83 16.55
C ASP A 80 1.96 2.91 15.75
N ARG A 81 2.86 1.94 15.98
CA ARG A 81 4.07 1.73 15.17
C ARG A 81 4.08 0.30 14.66
N PRO A 82 4.28 0.05 13.36
CA PRO A 82 4.54 1.03 12.28
C PRO A 82 3.29 1.85 11.92
N GLU A 83 3.45 2.90 11.11
CA GLU A 83 2.30 3.63 10.56
C GLU A 83 1.43 2.65 9.77
N ALA A 84 0.11 2.67 10.02
CA ALA A 84 -0.80 1.63 9.57
C ALA A 84 -2.08 2.23 8.98
N HIS A 85 -2.48 1.70 7.83
CA HIS A 85 -3.70 2.06 7.12
C HIS A 85 -4.48 0.81 6.77
N ALA A 86 -5.81 0.93 6.76
CA ALA A 86 -6.71 -0.17 6.45
C ALA A 86 -7.84 0.26 5.52
N ILE A 87 -8.17 -0.63 4.58
CA ILE A 87 -9.28 -0.46 3.64
C ILE A 87 -10.09 -1.75 3.62
N GLU A 88 -11.40 -1.61 3.78
CA GLU A 88 -12.36 -2.70 3.63
C GLU A 88 -12.97 -2.63 2.24
N LYS A 89 -12.92 -3.74 1.49
CA LYS A 89 -13.49 -3.81 0.14
C LYS A 89 -13.93 -5.23 -0.19
N ASP A 90 -15.16 -5.38 -0.66
CA ASP A 90 -15.72 -6.65 -1.14
C ASP A 90 -15.57 -7.82 -0.11
N GLY A 91 -15.72 -7.51 1.19
CA GLY A 91 -15.57 -8.49 2.28
C GLY A 91 -14.11 -8.87 2.59
N ARG A 92 -13.14 -8.16 2.00
CA ARG A 92 -11.70 -8.32 2.22
C ARG A 92 -11.17 -7.11 2.98
N MET A 93 -10.09 -7.32 3.73
CA MET A 93 -9.34 -6.26 4.37
C MET A 93 -7.99 -6.09 3.68
N TYR A 94 -7.63 -4.85 3.42
CA TYR A 94 -6.33 -4.47 2.87
C TYR A 94 -5.62 -3.61 3.90
N TYR A 95 -4.41 -4.00 4.27
CA TYR A 95 -3.58 -3.26 5.21
C TYR A 95 -2.32 -2.76 4.52
N ALA A 96 -1.88 -1.57 4.91
CA ALA A 96 -0.61 -1.01 4.50
C ALA A 96 0.15 -0.53 5.73
N PHE A 97 1.36 -1.04 5.90
CA PHE A 97 2.25 -0.71 7.00
C PHE A 97 3.51 -0.04 6.48
N TYR A 98 3.97 1.04 7.14
CA TYR A 98 5.14 1.82 6.74
C TYR A 98 6.11 2.04 7.89
N ALA A 99 7.39 1.74 7.66
CA ALA A 99 8.49 2.00 8.58
C ALA A 99 9.83 1.83 7.86
N ASP A 100 10.86 2.60 8.26
CA ASP A 100 12.23 2.45 7.74
C ASP A 100 12.71 0.98 7.82
N SER A 101 12.51 0.38 8.99
CA SER A 101 12.60 -1.07 9.21
C SER A 101 11.69 -1.49 10.35
N PHE A 102 11.08 -2.66 10.23
CA PHE A 102 10.23 -3.23 11.27
C PHE A 102 10.48 -4.72 11.41
N GLN A 103 10.60 -5.17 12.66
CA GLN A 103 10.63 -6.58 13.03
C GLN A 103 9.82 -6.74 14.31
N GLY A 104 8.73 -7.50 14.23
CA GLY A 104 7.81 -7.67 15.35
C GLY A 104 6.49 -8.28 14.94
N GLU A 105 5.49 -8.15 15.82
CA GLU A 105 4.13 -8.59 15.54
C GLU A 105 3.27 -7.39 15.13
N LEU A 106 2.62 -7.49 13.97
CA LEU A 106 1.59 -6.55 13.55
C LEU A 106 0.23 -6.99 14.07
N GLU A 107 -0.57 -6.03 14.52
CA GLU A 107 -1.97 -6.28 14.86
C GLU A 107 -2.86 -6.02 13.64
N LEU A 108 -3.60 -7.03 13.20
CA LEU A 108 -4.62 -6.90 12.17
C LEU A 108 -5.97 -6.69 12.85
N ARG A 109 -6.46 -5.44 12.78
CA ARG A 109 -7.69 -4.98 13.43
C ARG A 109 -8.84 -4.90 12.43
N GLY A 110 -10.09 -4.93 12.92
CA GLY A 110 -11.27 -4.84 12.07
C GLY A 110 -11.65 -6.13 11.36
N LEU A 111 -11.08 -7.27 11.78
CA LEU A 111 -11.48 -8.58 11.29
C LEU A 111 -12.77 -9.05 11.98
N GLY A 112 -13.58 -9.83 11.27
CA GLY A 112 -14.69 -10.58 11.87
C GLY A 112 -14.20 -11.78 12.71
N ASP A 113 -15.08 -12.39 13.51
CA ASP A 113 -14.75 -13.61 14.28
C ASP A 113 -14.76 -14.87 13.39
N GLN A 114 -13.76 -14.96 12.51
CA GLN A 114 -13.55 -16.08 11.60
C GLN A 114 -12.06 -16.21 11.23
N THR A 115 -11.72 -17.23 10.45
CA THR A 115 -10.37 -17.43 9.90
C THR A 115 -10.19 -16.64 8.61
N PHE A 116 -9.00 -16.07 8.43
CA PHE A 116 -8.63 -15.35 7.23
C PHE A 116 -7.29 -15.83 6.70
N ARG A 117 -7.13 -15.86 5.38
CA ARG A 117 -5.84 -15.99 4.69
C ARG A 117 -5.19 -14.63 4.53
N VAL A 118 -3.90 -14.53 4.85
CA VAL A 118 -3.12 -13.30 4.72
C VAL A 118 -2.09 -13.48 3.61
N THR A 119 -2.06 -12.54 2.66
CA THR A 119 -1.11 -12.54 1.54
C THR A 119 -0.46 -11.16 1.43
N ASP A 120 0.86 -11.12 1.28
CA ASP A 120 1.55 -9.94 0.76
C ASP A 120 1.28 -9.86 -0.74
N TYR A 121 0.37 -8.97 -1.14
CA TYR A 121 -0.09 -8.88 -2.53
C TYR A 121 0.90 -8.15 -3.43
N GLU A 122 1.88 -7.43 -2.88
CA GLU A 122 2.93 -6.83 -3.70
C GLU A 122 3.90 -7.91 -4.19
N ASN A 123 4.27 -8.83 -3.31
CA ASN A 123 5.25 -9.88 -3.60
C ASN A 123 4.61 -11.24 -3.92
N GLY A 124 3.27 -11.33 -3.88
CA GLY A 124 2.53 -12.57 -4.06
C GLY A 124 2.86 -13.63 -3.00
N LYS A 125 3.32 -13.20 -1.82
CA LYS A 125 3.82 -14.09 -0.78
C LYS A 125 2.71 -14.42 0.20
N ASP A 126 2.42 -15.70 0.33
CA ASP A 126 1.49 -16.20 1.33
C ASP A 126 2.09 -16.13 2.73
N LEU A 127 1.38 -15.50 3.67
CA LEU A 127 1.81 -15.34 5.05
C LEU A 127 1.03 -16.27 6.01
N GLY A 128 0.18 -17.14 5.47
CA GLY A 128 -0.59 -18.11 6.24
C GLY A 128 -1.96 -17.60 6.67
N THR A 129 -2.52 -18.20 7.72
CA THR A 129 -3.85 -17.90 8.21
C THR A 129 -3.84 -17.28 9.59
N VAL A 130 -4.81 -16.41 9.85
CA VAL A 130 -5.02 -15.76 11.15
C VAL A 130 -6.48 -15.88 11.57
N LYS A 131 -6.74 -15.78 12.88
CA LYS A 131 -8.10 -15.78 13.42
C LYS A 131 -8.45 -14.38 13.94
N GLY A 132 -9.58 -13.84 13.52
CA GLY A 132 -10.12 -12.60 14.07
C GLY A 132 -10.82 -12.81 15.43
N PRO A 133 -11.42 -11.76 16.03
CA PRO A 133 -11.56 -10.40 15.48
C PRO A 133 -10.30 -9.53 15.55
N GLN A 134 -9.30 -9.94 16.34
CA GLN A 134 -7.98 -9.33 16.36
C GLN A 134 -6.93 -10.43 16.16
N ALA A 135 -6.08 -10.25 15.15
CA ALA A 135 -5.00 -11.17 14.85
C ALA A 135 -3.65 -10.51 15.06
N LYS A 136 -2.65 -11.33 15.42
CA LYS A 136 -1.24 -10.93 15.44
C LYS A 136 -0.48 -11.69 14.37
N LEU A 137 0.35 -10.98 13.62
CA LEU A 137 1.14 -11.55 12.53
C LEU A 137 2.63 -11.19 12.71
N PRO A 138 3.49 -12.18 12.99
CA PRO A 138 4.93 -11.93 13.08
C PRO A 138 5.51 -11.67 11.68
N VAL A 139 6.16 -10.51 11.51
CA VAL A 139 6.72 -10.08 10.23
C VAL A 139 8.06 -9.36 10.40
N SER A 140 8.80 -9.27 9.29
CA SER A 140 9.96 -8.42 9.13
C SER A 140 9.92 -7.80 7.74
N PHE A 141 10.02 -6.48 7.64
CA PHE A 141 10.01 -5.75 6.37
C PHE A 141 10.83 -4.45 6.47
N SER A 142 11.18 -3.91 5.30
CA SER A 142 11.82 -2.61 5.15
C SER A 142 10.96 -1.72 4.25
N LYS A 143 10.87 -0.43 4.58
CA LYS A 143 10.00 0.58 3.97
C LYS A 143 8.51 0.34 4.15
N HIS A 144 7.98 -0.77 3.66
CA HIS A 144 6.53 -1.04 3.69
C HIS A 144 6.18 -2.54 3.61
N LEU A 145 4.95 -2.85 4.00
CA LEU A 145 4.31 -4.16 3.83
C LEU A 145 2.84 -3.96 3.46
N LEU A 146 2.42 -4.63 2.40
CA LEU A 146 1.08 -4.50 1.82
C LEU A 146 0.34 -5.84 1.89
N LEU A 147 -0.71 -5.93 2.70
CA LEU A 147 -1.42 -7.16 2.99
C LEU A 147 -2.83 -7.16 2.41
N GLU A 148 -3.23 -8.31 1.85
CA GLU A 148 -4.59 -8.66 1.49
C GLU A 148 -5.03 -9.78 2.44
N VAL A 149 -6.18 -9.58 3.09
CA VAL A 149 -6.73 -10.47 4.10
C VAL A 149 -8.13 -10.88 3.67
N VAL A 150 -8.32 -12.18 3.44
CA VAL A 150 -9.52 -12.75 2.81
C VAL A 150 -10.12 -13.80 3.73
N PRO A 151 -11.44 -13.79 3.98
CA PRO A 151 -12.11 -14.88 4.70
C PRO A 151 -11.83 -16.25 4.07
N GLU A 152 -11.59 -17.28 4.88
CA GLU A 152 -11.61 -18.68 4.44
C GLU A 152 -13.03 -19.25 4.32
#